data_AF-A0A7S2PDP9-F1
#
_entry.id   AF-A0A7S2PDP9-F1
#
_cell.length_a   1.000
_cell.length_b   1.000
_cell.length_c   1.000
_cell.angle_alpha   90.00
_cell.angle_beta   90.00
_cell.angle_gamma   90.00
#
_symmetry.space_group_name_H-M   'P 1'
#
loop_
_entity.id
_entity.type
_entity.pdbx_description
1 polymer ?
#
loop_
_entity_poly.entity_id
_entity_poly.type
_entity_poly.pdbx_seq_one_letter_code
_entity_poly.pdbx_strand_id
1 'polypeptide(L)'
;MLMSPRTMITTAAVVAIGALLSSSWQPLFYAGAFSFPSSSHYKTSLQHRTSALHGGVGVANTYSWNEEQFEIEVTIPVPPKTSAKNIKFKCSSEGIDLRLNTEEEEEEGKILLDGTRKMRGKICVDGTFWAIADATSSAKVDGENPREITITIEKHFVPVSTVGGQQTFDAVTDFDWGGVYPNDEEEVTHREYDEPEELDVREYAAKLGVDIDNLDMSKVDKTMFGAGLSGDNNPLGGEEEEEDQDKANNKKKGLHFDIEQATLDQLTRSGLAKEIVQQGDGTEYSLDDESEFSMLGKDILAEELREAGIVTGSRPVGSNVPDVWQESSVPVEEVPGYQKTYDVADGGIIVGDIVETEVIAEDESSSDSDDDDSAVLPESELKSASLDGEQKEEETAAVASNSNNSDPIDKLTVAKLKEILKAQGLKQSGTKQILRDRLRNHVDTLLQEE
;
A
#
# COMPACT_ATOMS: atom_id res chain seq x y z
N MET A 1 -54.57 11.52 64.61
CA MET A 1 -55.28 11.46 63.32
C MET A 1 -54.63 12.46 62.38
N LEU A 2 -53.73 12.00 61.51
CA LEU A 2 -53.16 12.72 60.37
C LEU A 2 -52.56 11.60 59.50
N MET A 3 -53.19 11.30 58.36
CA MET A 3 -52.70 10.32 57.39
C MET A 3 -52.05 11.05 56.20
N SER A 4 -50.88 10.56 55.81
CA SER A 4 -50.12 10.95 54.62
C SER A 4 -50.79 10.51 53.31
N PRO A 5 -50.56 11.20 52.18
CA PRO A 5 -51.03 10.77 50.88
C PRO A 5 -50.13 9.70 50.26
N ARG A 6 -50.78 8.72 49.61
CA ARG A 6 -50.18 7.62 48.85
C ARG A 6 -49.68 8.10 47.48
N THR A 7 -48.47 7.67 47.13
CA THR A 7 -47.89 7.68 45.79
C THR A 7 -48.63 6.70 44.87
N MET A 8 -49.07 7.17 43.71
CA MET A 8 -49.56 6.33 42.60
C MET A 8 -48.37 5.85 41.77
N ILE A 9 -48.33 4.53 41.51
CA ILE A 9 -47.44 3.90 40.54
C ILE A 9 -48.26 3.70 39.27
N THR A 10 -47.83 4.31 38.17
CA THR A 10 -48.44 4.19 36.85
C THR A 10 -47.71 3.11 36.06
N THR A 11 -48.29 1.93 35.96
CA THR A 11 -47.88 0.86 35.04
C THR A 11 -48.29 1.22 33.61
N ALA A 12 -47.31 1.42 32.73
CA ALA A 12 -47.53 1.55 31.28
C ALA A 12 -47.55 0.16 30.63
N ALA A 13 -48.49 0.00 29.69
CA ALA A 13 -48.81 -1.23 28.99
C ALA A 13 -47.80 -1.51 27.85
N VAL A 14 -47.33 -2.76 27.78
CA VAL A 14 -46.62 -3.31 26.63
C VAL A 14 -47.66 -3.74 25.60
N VAL A 15 -47.70 -3.06 24.46
CA VAL A 15 -48.47 -3.47 23.28
C VAL A 15 -47.56 -4.34 22.43
N ALA A 16 -47.81 -5.65 22.48
CA ALA A 16 -47.27 -6.62 21.53
C ALA A 16 -48.09 -6.58 20.23
N ILE A 17 -47.45 -6.28 19.11
CA ILE A 17 -47.97 -6.59 17.78
C ILE A 17 -47.11 -7.72 17.22
N GLY A 18 -47.71 -8.90 17.14
CA GLY A 18 -47.14 -10.04 16.44
C GLY A 18 -47.36 -9.93 14.94
N ALA A 19 -46.37 -10.41 14.18
CA ALA A 19 -46.58 -10.98 12.86
C ALA A 19 -46.10 -12.44 12.91
N LEU A 20 -47.08 -13.34 12.79
CA LEU A 20 -46.92 -14.78 12.68
C LEU A 20 -46.47 -15.12 11.26
N LEU A 21 -45.39 -15.88 11.11
CA LEU A 21 -45.34 -16.95 10.10
C LEU A 21 -44.83 -18.23 10.77
N SER A 22 -45.76 -19.18 10.82
CA SER A 22 -45.65 -20.53 11.32
C SER A 22 -44.81 -21.41 10.40
N SER A 23 -43.89 -22.18 10.97
CA SER A 23 -43.57 -23.51 10.45
C SER A 23 -43.26 -24.46 11.61
N SER A 24 -43.97 -25.58 11.57
CA SER A 24 -44.13 -26.59 12.60
C SER A 24 -42.86 -27.42 12.82
N TRP A 25 -42.48 -27.61 14.08
CA TRP A 25 -41.60 -28.68 14.51
C TRP A 25 -42.36 -30.01 14.59
N GLN A 26 -41.76 -31.08 14.06
CA GLN A 26 -41.88 -32.41 14.66
C GLN A 26 -40.49 -33.05 14.76
N PRO A 27 -40.21 -33.83 15.82
CA PRO A 27 -38.94 -34.51 16.03
C PRO A 27 -39.00 -35.93 15.47
N LEU A 28 -37.97 -36.36 14.75
CA LEU A 28 -37.72 -37.79 14.53
C LEU A 28 -36.23 -38.08 14.69
N PHE A 29 -35.96 -38.94 15.66
CA PHE A 29 -34.69 -39.61 15.88
C PHE A 29 -34.23 -40.30 14.58
N TYR A 30 -33.01 -40.01 14.13
CA TYR A 30 -32.29 -40.91 13.25
C TYR A 30 -30.80 -40.92 13.62
N ALA A 31 -30.38 -42.04 14.21
CA ALA A 31 -28.99 -42.43 14.31
C ALA A 31 -28.55 -42.96 12.94
N GLY A 32 -27.41 -42.51 12.43
CA GLY A 32 -26.83 -43.07 11.21
C GLY A 32 -25.63 -42.31 10.68
N ALA A 33 -24.46 -42.95 10.82
CA ALA A 33 -23.28 -42.86 9.95
C ALA A 33 -22.55 -41.51 9.81
N PHE A 34 -21.37 -41.46 10.46
CA PHE A 34 -20.23 -40.65 10.03
C PHE A 34 -19.91 -40.93 8.56
N SER A 35 -19.97 -39.90 7.72
CA SER A 35 -19.33 -39.86 6.41
C SER A 35 -18.48 -38.60 6.35
N PHE A 36 -17.17 -38.78 6.28
CA PHE A 36 -16.21 -37.69 6.10
C PHE A 36 -16.45 -37.05 4.73
N PRO A 37 -16.65 -35.74 4.61
CA PRO A 37 -16.58 -35.09 3.31
C PRO A 37 -15.13 -35.17 2.83
N SER A 38 -14.94 -35.77 1.65
CA SER A 38 -13.65 -35.86 0.99
C SER A 38 -13.12 -34.46 0.73
N SER A 39 -11.88 -34.23 1.15
CA SER A 39 -10.99 -33.16 0.71
C SER A 39 -11.18 -32.82 -0.77
N SER A 40 -11.96 -31.79 -1.05
CA SER A 40 -11.96 -31.14 -2.35
C SER A 40 -10.64 -30.41 -2.49
N HIS A 41 -9.76 -30.94 -3.34
CA HIS A 41 -8.58 -30.23 -3.81
C HIS A 41 -9.04 -28.97 -4.55
N TYR A 42 -9.04 -27.83 -3.85
CA TYR A 42 -9.07 -26.53 -4.48
C TYR A 42 -7.77 -26.42 -5.29
N LYS A 43 -7.88 -26.65 -6.60
CA LYS A 43 -6.82 -26.28 -7.53
C LYS A 43 -6.78 -24.76 -7.55
N THR A 44 -5.90 -24.19 -6.73
CA THR A 44 -5.45 -22.81 -6.87
C THR A 44 -4.69 -22.71 -8.18
N SER A 45 -5.42 -22.47 -9.26
CA SER A 45 -4.84 -22.07 -10.53
C SER A 45 -4.24 -20.68 -10.30
N LEU A 46 -2.91 -20.63 -10.16
CA LEU A 46 -2.11 -19.41 -10.24
C LEU A 46 -2.20 -18.87 -11.67
N GLN A 47 -3.35 -18.33 -12.04
CA GLN A 47 -3.40 -17.34 -13.10
C GLN A 47 -2.79 -16.07 -12.51
N HIS A 48 -1.73 -15.57 -13.13
CA HIS A 48 -1.20 -14.23 -12.89
C HIS A 48 -2.32 -13.23 -13.19
N ARG A 49 -3.17 -12.99 -12.18
CA ARG A 49 -4.12 -11.90 -12.20
C ARG A 49 -3.28 -10.62 -12.12
N THR A 50 -3.14 -9.93 -13.25
CA THR A 50 -2.96 -8.49 -13.25
C THR A 50 -4.29 -7.89 -12.80
N SER A 51 -4.70 -8.21 -11.58
CA SER A 51 -5.97 -7.78 -11.00
C SER A 51 -5.86 -6.30 -10.79
N ALA A 52 -6.69 -5.54 -11.51
CA ALA A 52 -6.98 -4.18 -11.13
C ALA A 52 -7.34 -4.15 -9.64
N LEU A 53 -6.94 -3.07 -8.98
CA LEU A 53 -7.08 -2.89 -7.55
C LEU A 53 -8.51 -2.46 -7.31
N HIS A 54 -9.38 -3.42 -6.98
CA HIS A 54 -10.79 -3.13 -6.78
C HIS A 54 -11.03 -2.80 -5.32
N GLY A 55 -11.75 -1.69 -5.11
CA GLY A 55 -12.43 -1.46 -3.85
C GLY A 55 -13.61 -2.40 -3.69
N GLY A 56 -14.22 -2.39 -2.51
CA GLY A 56 -15.42 -3.18 -2.24
C GLY A 56 -16.22 -2.61 -1.10
N VAL A 57 -17.53 -2.81 -1.14
CA VAL A 57 -18.45 -2.40 -0.08
C VAL A 57 -19.02 -3.61 0.62
N GLY A 58 -19.31 -3.45 1.91
CA GLY A 58 -19.97 -4.51 2.66
C GLY A 58 -20.78 -4.01 3.84
N VAL A 59 -21.74 -4.84 4.23
CA VAL A 59 -22.70 -4.54 5.30
C VAL A 59 -22.74 -5.70 6.28
N ALA A 60 -22.30 -5.44 7.51
CA ALA A 60 -22.43 -6.33 8.66
C ALA A 60 -23.61 -5.90 9.54
N ASN A 61 -23.97 -6.75 10.50
CA ASN A 61 -25.06 -6.48 11.44
C ASN A 61 -24.87 -5.21 12.27
N THR A 62 -23.62 -4.83 12.54
CA THR A 62 -23.26 -3.73 13.46
C THR A 62 -22.51 -2.59 12.80
N TYR A 63 -22.03 -2.77 11.57
CA TYR A 63 -21.26 -1.76 10.84
C TYR A 63 -21.34 -2.02 9.33
N SER A 64 -21.06 -1.00 8.53
CA SER A 64 -20.77 -1.15 7.10
C SER A 64 -19.34 -0.69 6.83
N TRP A 65 -18.78 -1.10 5.70
CA TRP A 65 -17.47 -0.61 5.27
C TRP A 65 -17.44 -0.37 3.77
N ASN A 66 -16.58 0.57 3.38
CA ASN A 66 -16.16 0.84 2.03
C ASN A 66 -14.64 0.71 1.98
N GLU A 67 -14.15 -0.22 1.18
CA GLU A 67 -12.74 -0.53 1.02
C GLU A 67 -12.24 0.10 -0.28
N GLU A 68 -11.14 0.84 -0.18
CA GLU A 68 -10.39 1.39 -1.31
C GLU A 68 -8.99 0.75 -1.37
N GLN A 69 -8.17 1.14 -2.35
CA GLN A 69 -6.84 0.57 -2.54
C GLN A 69 -5.93 0.73 -1.31
N PHE A 70 -5.96 1.89 -0.65
CA PHE A 70 -5.05 2.25 0.44
C PHE A 70 -5.77 2.45 1.77
N GLU A 71 -7.10 2.52 1.77
CA GLU A 71 -7.90 2.88 2.93
C GLU A 71 -9.13 1.98 3.06
N ILE A 72 -9.65 1.85 4.27
CA ILE A 72 -10.96 1.24 4.53
C ILE A 72 -11.74 2.19 5.43
N GLU A 73 -12.90 2.64 4.97
CA GLU A 73 -13.83 3.43 5.74
C GLU A 73 -14.86 2.52 6.40
N VAL A 74 -14.92 2.51 7.73
CA VAL A 74 -15.88 1.71 8.51
C VAL A 74 -16.90 2.65 9.16
N THR A 75 -18.17 2.47 8.84
CA THR A 75 -19.28 3.29 9.33
C THR A 75 -20.13 2.50 10.33
N ILE A 76 -20.33 3.08 11.52
CA ILE A 76 -20.99 2.42 12.65
C ILE A 76 -22.15 3.31 13.14
N PRO A 77 -23.41 2.85 13.05
CA PRO A 77 -24.53 3.61 13.57
C PRO A 77 -24.52 3.62 15.10
N VAL A 78 -24.72 4.80 15.70
CA VAL A 78 -24.77 5.02 17.14
C VAL A 78 -25.99 5.87 17.55
N PRO A 79 -26.44 5.79 18.82
CA PRO A 79 -27.57 6.58 19.29
C PRO A 79 -27.35 8.09 19.10
N PRO A 80 -28.41 8.89 18.81
CA PRO A 80 -28.31 10.31 18.47
C PRO A 80 -27.69 11.19 19.58
N LYS A 81 -27.76 10.74 20.83
CA LYS A 81 -27.20 11.44 22.00
C LYS A 81 -25.71 11.16 22.22
N THR A 82 -25.09 10.36 21.37
CA THR A 82 -23.67 10.01 21.48
C THR A 82 -22.82 11.25 21.22
N SER A 83 -21.95 11.58 22.17
CA SER A 83 -20.93 12.62 22.03
C SER A 83 -19.54 12.01 21.91
N ALA A 84 -18.57 12.78 21.42
CA ALA A 84 -17.17 12.33 21.34
C ALA A 84 -16.60 11.88 22.70
N LYS A 85 -17.10 12.42 23.82
CA LYS A 85 -16.67 12.03 25.18
C LYS A 85 -17.12 10.62 25.57
N ASN A 86 -18.17 10.12 24.92
CA ASN A 86 -18.67 8.77 25.16
C ASN A 86 -17.85 7.72 24.42
N ILE A 87 -16.95 8.11 23.52
CA ILE A 87 -16.23 7.18 22.64
C ILE A 87 -14.83 6.91 23.21
N LYS A 88 -14.52 5.63 23.41
CA LYS A 88 -13.15 5.16 23.69
C LYS A 88 -12.64 4.46 22.43
N PHE A 89 -11.66 5.07 21.79
CA PHE A 89 -11.00 4.53 20.60
C PHE A 89 -9.56 4.17 20.93
N LYS A 90 -9.13 2.96 20.56
CA LYS A 90 -7.73 2.55 20.56
C LYS A 90 -7.42 1.85 19.24
N CYS A 91 -6.36 2.29 18.59
CA CYS A 91 -5.85 1.67 17.38
C CYS A 91 -4.55 0.94 17.68
N SER A 92 -4.36 -0.23 17.08
CA SER A 92 -3.13 -1.00 17.09
C SER A 92 -2.84 -1.50 15.67
N SER A 93 -1.60 -1.94 15.40
CA SER A 93 -1.24 -2.43 14.06
C SER A 93 -2.00 -3.69 13.61
N GLU A 94 -2.68 -4.39 14.52
CA GLU A 94 -3.40 -5.63 14.23
C GLU A 94 -4.93 -5.53 14.42
N GLY A 95 -5.44 -4.41 14.94
CA GLY A 95 -6.85 -4.31 15.28
C GLY A 95 -7.24 -2.99 15.93
N ILE A 96 -8.55 -2.76 16.01
CA ILE A 96 -9.17 -1.52 16.49
C ILE A 96 -10.18 -1.86 17.60
N ASP A 97 -10.04 -1.20 18.75
CA ASP A 97 -10.98 -1.27 19.87
C ASP A 97 -11.82 0.01 19.89
N LEU A 98 -13.11 -0.11 19.57
CA LEU A 98 -14.07 0.99 19.66
C LEU A 98 -15.15 0.61 20.66
N ARG A 99 -15.26 1.40 21.73
CA ARG A 99 -16.26 1.20 22.79
C ARG A 99 -17.05 2.47 23.05
N LEU A 100 -18.34 2.29 23.33
CA LEU A 100 -19.26 3.35 23.69
C LEU A 100 -19.54 3.30 25.20
N ASN A 101 -19.15 4.35 25.93
CA ASN A 101 -19.49 4.52 27.34
C ASN A 101 -20.90 5.09 27.46
N THR A 102 -21.83 4.26 27.91
CA THR A 102 -23.16 4.68 28.35
C THR A 102 -23.11 4.97 29.85
N GLU A 103 -23.81 6.01 30.29
CA GLU A 103 -23.83 6.43 31.71
C GLU A 103 -24.29 5.33 32.68
N GLU A 104 -25.00 4.31 32.17
CA GLU A 104 -25.53 3.20 32.96
C GLU A 104 -24.52 2.05 33.18
N GLU A 105 -23.44 1.99 32.40
CA GLU A 105 -22.44 0.91 32.44
C GLU A 105 -21.02 1.48 32.64
N GLU A 106 -20.64 1.69 33.90
CA GLU A 106 -19.38 2.37 34.25
C GLU A 106 -18.11 1.57 33.93
N GLU A 107 -18.17 0.24 33.82
CA GLU A 107 -16.96 -0.58 33.82
C GLU A 107 -16.45 -1.02 32.45
N GLU A 108 -17.30 -1.39 31.48
CA GLU A 108 -16.82 -1.99 30.23
C GLU A 108 -17.27 -1.33 28.92
N GLY A 109 -18.35 -0.55 28.94
CA GLY A 109 -18.94 0.09 27.77
C GLY A 109 -19.43 -0.91 26.72
N LYS A 110 -20.36 -0.48 25.86
CA LYS A 110 -20.81 -1.31 24.73
C LYS A 110 -19.69 -1.41 23.70
N ILE A 111 -19.23 -2.63 23.42
CA ILE A 111 -18.22 -2.90 22.40
C ILE A 111 -18.86 -2.76 21.02
N LEU A 112 -18.33 -1.86 20.19
CA LEU A 112 -18.74 -1.67 18.80
C LEU A 112 -17.79 -2.38 17.86
N LEU A 113 -16.49 -2.24 18.09
CA LEU A 113 -15.43 -3.02 17.45
C LEU A 113 -14.52 -3.59 18.54
N ASP A 114 -14.26 -4.90 18.48
CA ASP A 114 -13.46 -5.60 19.47
C ASP A 114 -11.98 -5.62 19.09
N GLY A 115 -11.15 -4.90 19.84
CA GLY A 115 -9.71 -4.84 19.59
C GLY A 115 -8.96 -6.15 19.83
N THR A 116 -9.60 -7.17 20.40
CA THR A 116 -9.00 -8.52 20.48
C THR A 116 -9.09 -9.28 19.16
N ARG A 117 -10.00 -8.87 18.26
CA ARG A 117 -10.11 -9.44 16.91
C ARG A 117 -9.01 -8.88 16.02
N LYS A 118 -8.29 -9.78 15.36
CA LYS A 118 -7.28 -9.41 14.38
C LYS A 118 -7.94 -9.00 13.07
N MET A 119 -7.58 -7.83 12.56
CA MET A 119 -7.94 -7.42 11.20
C MET A 119 -7.22 -8.27 10.17
N ARG A 120 -7.75 -8.27 8.93
CA ARG A 120 -7.18 -9.05 7.83
C ARG A 120 -5.77 -8.60 7.45
N GLY A 121 -5.51 -7.30 7.45
CA GLY A 121 -4.19 -6.74 7.18
C GLY A 121 -3.61 -5.93 8.34
N LYS A 122 -2.45 -5.32 8.07
CA LYS A 122 -1.77 -4.42 9.01
C LYS A 122 -2.29 -3.00 8.83
N ILE A 123 -2.44 -2.31 9.95
CA ILE A 123 -2.98 -0.95 10.01
C ILE A 123 -1.86 0.05 10.22
N CYS A 124 -1.88 1.17 9.48
CA CYS A 124 -1.04 2.32 9.75
C CYS A 124 -1.69 3.13 10.88
N VAL A 125 -1.17 2.96 12.10
CA VAL A 125 -1.76 3.59 13.29
C VAL A 125 -1.77 5.12 13.18
N ASP A 126 -0.79 5.70 12.49
CA ASP A 126 -0.61 7.15 12.38
C ASP A 126 -1.57 7.80 11.36
N GLY A 127 -2.01 7.08 10.32
CA GLY A 127 -3.02 7.57 9.37
C GLY A 127 -4.43 7.04 9.61
N THR A 128 -4.63 6.25 10.66
CA THR A 128 -5.98 5.79 11.05
C THR A 128 -6.63 6.81 11.99
N PHE A 129 -7.79 7.35 11.60
CA PHE A 129 -8.55 8.31 12.39
C PHE A 129 -10.05 7.97 12.43
N TRP A 130 -10.79 8.67 13.30
CA TRP A 130 -12.23 8.52 13.39
C TRP A 130 -12.92 9.88 13.52
N ALA A 131 -14.15 9.95 13.04
CA ALA A 131 -15.05 11.09 13.15
C ALA A 131 -16.44 10.62 13.58
N ILE A 132 -17.20 11.52 14.19
CA ILE A 132 -18.63 11.32 14.46
C ILE A 132 -19.41 12.43 13.78
N ALA A 133 -20.42 12.05 13.01
CA ALA A 133 -21.30 12.96 12.29
C ALA A 133 -22.76 12.55 12.47
N ASP A 134 -23.67 13.46 12.17
CA ASP A 134 -25.08 13.10 12.01
C ASP A 134 -25.21 12.34 10.68
N ALA A 135 -25.89 11.20 10.69
CA ALA A 135 -26.07 10.35 9.53
C ALA A 135 -26.67 11.15 8.37
N THR A 136 -26.09 11.02 7.18
CA THR A 136 -26.64 11.64 5.97
C THR A 136 -27.83 10.85 5.43
N SER A 137 -28.02 9.61 5.91
CA SER A 137 -29.13 8.76 5.50
C SER A 137 -30.47 9.31 6.00
N SER A 138 -31.47 9.33 5.12
CA SER A 138 -32.77 9.97 5.35
C SER A 138 -33.70 9.20 6.32
N ALA A 139 -33.23 8.08 6.88
CA ALA A 139 -34.01 7.24 7.77
C ALA A 139 -34.03 7.80 9.20
N LYS A 140 -35.01 8.67 9.48
CA LYS A 140 -35.27 9.14 10.85
C LYS A 140 -35.80 7.99 11.70
N VAL A 141 -35.08 7.65 12.76
CA VAL A 141 -35.56 6.73 13.80
C VAL A 141 -36.07 7.59 14.96
N ASP A 142 -37.35 7.44 15.31
CA ASP A 142 -37.99 8.19 16.40
C ASP A 142 -37.94 9.74 16.26
N GLY A 143 -37.79 10.24 15.05
CA GLY A 143 -37.79 11.69 14.74
C GLY A 143 -36.45 12.39 14.98
N GLU A 144 -35.44 11.69 15.49
CA GLU A 144 -34.06 12.18 15.58
C GLU A 144 -33.23 11.55 14.44
N ASN A 145 -32.26 12.30 13.92
CA ASN A 145 -31.33 11.75 12.94
C ASN A 145 -30.34 10.85 13.69
N PRO A 146 -30.14 9.58 13.27
CA PRO A 146 -29.11 8.75 13.87
C PRO A 146 -27.73 9.40 13.69
N ARG A 147 -26.81 9.08 14.59
CA ARG A 147 -25.40 9.47 14.44
C ARG A 147 -24.60 8.30 13.92
N GLU A 148 -23.55 8.60 13.19
CA GLU A 148 -22.65 7.60 12.64
C GLU A 148 -21.23 7.93 13.05
N ILE A 149 -20.49 6.90 13.46
CA ILE A 149 -19.05 6.97 13.66
C ILE A 149 -18.41 6.42 12.40
N THR A 150 -17.58 7.24 11.76
CA THR A 150 -16.78 6.85 10.60
C THR A 150 -15.34 6.66 11.05
N ILE A 151 -14.75 5.51 10.75
CA ILE A 151 -13.34 5.21 11.00
C ILE A 151 -12.66 5.05 9.66
N THR A 152 -11.70 5.89 9.35
CA THR A 152 -10.85 5.77 8.16
C THR A 152 -9.57 5.06 8.56
N ILE A 153 -9.37 3.86 8.02
CA ILE A 153 -8.26 2.97 8.32
C ILE A 153 -7.28 2.99 7.17
N GLU A 154 -6.08 3.53 7.39
CA GLU A 154 -5.01 3.47 6.39
C GLU A 154 -4.32 2.10 6.44
N LYS A 155 -4.23 1.43 5.28
CA LYS A 155 -3.57 0.14 5.11
C LYS A 155 -2.05 0.32 5.18
N HIS A 156 -1.38 -0.51 5.96
CA HIS A 156 0.07 -0.45 6.09
C HIS A 156 0.77 -1.43 5.15
N PHE A 157 1.42 -0.89 4.11
CA PHE A 157 2.19 -1.66 3.13
C PHE A 157 3.64 -1.80 3.60
N VAL A 158 3.98 -2.93 4.22
CA VAL A 158 5.38 -3.25 4.49
C VAL A 158 5.94 -3.97 3.27
N PRO A 159 6.98 -3.46 2.59
CA PRO A 159 7.66 -4.23 1.57
C PRO A 159 8.21 -5.51 2.21
N VAL A 160 7.70 -6.67 1.77
CA VAL A 160 7.90 -7.97 2.43
C VAL A 160 9.35 -8.44 2.31
N SER A 161 10.07 -7.95 1.29
CA SER A 161 11.45 -8.30 1.04
C SER A 161 12.12 -7.26 0.15
N THR A 162 13.40 -6.98 0.45
CA THR A 162 14.31 -6.23 -0.43
C THR A 162 15.43 -7.16 -0.91
N VAL A 163 15.11 -8.41 -1.25
CA VAL A 163 16.09 -9.33 -1.83
C VAL A 163 16.43 -8.82 -3.23
N GLY A 164 17.64 -8.29 -3.39
CA GLY A 164 18.14 -7.78 -4.67
C GLY A 164 17.88 -6.30 -4.97
N GLY A 165 17.50 -5.50 -3.96
CA GLY A 165 17.30 -4.04 -4.14
C GLY A 165 15.99 -3.65 -4.84
N GLN A 166 15.24 -4.62 -5.37
CA GLN A 166 13.85 -4.40 -5.79
C GLN A 166 12.92 -4.65 -4.60
N GLN A 167 12.06 -3.66 -4.30
CA GLN A 167 10.99 -3.82 -3.34
C GLN A 167 9.90 -4.65 -4.01
N THR A 168 9.73 -5.91 -3.59
CA THR A 168 8.61 -6.73 -4.01
C THR A 168 7.50 -6.58 -2.99
N PHE A 169 6.40 -5.94 -3.39
CA PHE A 169 5.12 -6.01 -2.68
C PHE A 169 4.46 -7.34 -3.03
N ASP A 170 3.82 -7.99 -2.07
CA ASP A 170 3.04 -9.20 -2.35
C ASP A 170 1.74 -8.77 -3.05
N ALA A 171 1.83 -8.62 -4.39
CA ALA A 171 0.86 -7.93 -5.21
C ALA A 171 -0.55 -8.56 -5.21
N VAL A 172 -0.68 -9.80 -4.71
CA VAL A 172 -1.92 -10.57 -4.81
C VAL A 172 -2.69 -10.61 -3.50
N THR A 173 -2.03 -10.36 -2.36
CA THR A 173 -2.62 -10.65 -1.03
C THR A 173 -2.81 -9.41 -0.15
N ASP A 174 -2.15 -8.30 -0.45
CA ASP A 174 -2.09 -7.16 0.49
C ASP A 174 -3.04 -6.00 0.18
N PHE A 175 -3.59 -5.91 -1.03
CA PHE A 175 -4.38 -4.74 -1.44
C PHE A 175 -5.88 -4.87 -1.21
N ASP A 176 -6.45 -6.05 -1.38
CA ASP A 176 -7.88 -6.30 -1.19
C ASP A 176 -8.05 -7.25 0.00
N TRP A 177 -8.54 -6.72 1.12
CA TRP A 177 -8.77 -7.49 2.33
C TRP A 177 -9.99 -8.38 2.17
N GLY A 178 -10.96 -8.03 1.33
CA GLY A 178 -12.21 -8.76 1.22
C GLY A 178 -13.09 -8.62 2.47
N GLY A 179 -12.87 -7.56 3.27
CA GLY A 179 -13.57 -7.28 4.52
C GLY A 179 -12.66 -6.88 5.69
N VAL A 180 -13.28 -6.50 6.81
CA VAL A 180 -12.55 -5.97 7.98
C VAL A 180 -11.85 -7.08 8.79
N TYR A 181 -12.52 -8.23 8.97
CA TYR A 181 -12.01 -9.36 9.77
C TYR A 181 -11.96 -10.66 8.95
N PRO A 182 -11.08 -11.61 9.29
CA PRO A 182 -10.97 -12.88 8.55
C PRO A 182 -12.17 -13.82 8.74
N ASN A 183 -12.84 -13.76 9.90
CA ASN A 183 -13.90 -14.69 10.30
C ASN A 183 -15.27 -14.01 10.42
N ASP A 184 -15.58 -13.08 9.51
CA ASP A 184 -16.79 -12.26 9.52
C ASP A 184 -17.94 -12.83 8.68
N GLU A 185 -17.80 -14.04 8.14
CA GLU A 185 -18.81 -14.69 7.28
C GLU A 185 -20.20 -14.82 7.94
N GLU A 186 -20.27 -14.93 9.27
CA GLU A 186 -21.54 -15.01 10.00
C GLU A 186 -22.15 -13.63 10.31
N GLU A 187 -21.33 -12.58 10.33
CA GLU A 187 -21.73 -11.22 10.70
C GLU A 187 -22.11 -10.37 9.49
N VAL A 188 -21.52 -10.70 8.34
CA VAL A 188 -21.67 -9.99 7.09
C VAL A 188 -22.86 -10.51 6.32
N THR A 189 -23.80 -9.62 6.05
CA THR A 189 -25.02 -9.93 5.31
C THR A 189 -24.86 -9.71 3.81
N HIS A 190 -24.03 -8.75 3.42
CA HIS A 190 -23.83 -8.37 2.02
C HIS A 190 -22.38 -7.95 1.78
N ARG A 191 -21.83 -8.40 0.65
CA ARG A 191 -20.53 -7.99 0.10
C ARG A 191 -20.70 -7.77 -1.39
N GLU A 192 -20.20 -6.66 -1.86
CA GLU A 192 -20.15 -6.32 -3.28
C GLU A 192 -18.74 -5.79 -3.53
N TYR A 193 -17.99 -6.51 -4.36
CA TYR A 193 -16.69 -6.07 -4.85
C TYR A 193 -16.85 -5.77 -6.31
N ASP A 194 -16.21 -4.71 -6.78
CA ASP A 194 -16.18 -4.42 -8.20
C ASP A 194 -15.50 -5.60 -8.88
N GLU A 195 -16.29 -6.40 -9.61
CA GLU A 195 -15.70 -7.40 -10.47
C GLU A 195 -14.87 -6.65 -11.51
N PRO A 196 -13.60 -7.06 -11.75
CA PRO A 196 -12.83 -6.46 -12.83
C PRO A 196 -13.67 -6.49 -14.09
N GLU A 197 -13.98 -5.31 -14.63
CA GLU A 197 -14.56 -5.22 -15.95
C GLU A 197 -13.63 -5.99 -16.88
N GLU A 198 -14.12 -7.12 -17.39
CA GLU A 198 -13.40 -7.86 -18.41
C GLU A 198 -13.32 -6.90 -19.60
N LEU A 199 -12.16 -6.28 -19.80
CA LEU A 199 -11.92 -5.42 -20.93
C LEU A 199 -12.08 -6.26 -22.19
N ASP A 200 -13.25 -6.18 -22.83
CA ASP A 200 -13.46 -6.81 -24.12
C ASP A 200 -12.59 -6.06 -25.12
N VAL A 201 -11.42 -6.65 -25.40
CA VAL A 201 -10.42 -6.11 -26.33
C VAL A 201 -11.07 -5.80 -27.67
N ARG A 202 -12.10 -6.56 -28.10
CA ARG A 202 -12.83 -6.31 -29.35
C ARG A 202 -13.66 -5.04 -29.27
N GLU A 203 -14.42 -4.84 -28.20
CA GLU A 203 -15.23 -3.63 -28.02
C GLU A 203 -14.34 -2.39 -27.87
N TYR A 204 -13.27 -2.51 -27.08
CA TYR A 204 -12.30 -1.43 -26.91
C TYR A 204 -11.61 -1.05 -28.23
N ALA A 205 -11.13 -2.04 -28.99
CA ALA A 205 -10.54 -1.80 -30.30
C ALA A 205 -11.56 -1.23 -31.30
N ALA A 206 -12.80 -1.74 -31.31
CA ALA A 206 -13.87 -1.21 -32.15
C ALA A 206 -14.17 0.26 -31.81
N LYS A 207 -14.14 0.63 -30.52
CA LYS A 207 -14.30 2.02 -30.06
C LYS A 207 -13.14 2.92 -30.52
N LEU A 208 -11.93 2.37 -30.63
CA LEU A 208 -10.77 3.05 -31.25
C LEU A 208 -10.81 3.06 -32.78
N GLY A 209 -11.84 2.48 -33.41
CA GLY A 209 -11.95 2.35 -34.86
C GLY A 209 -11.03 1.29 -35.47
N VAL A 210 -10.46 0.42 -34.63
CA VAL A 210 -9.61 -0.69 -35.02
C VAL A 210 -10.47 -1.95 -35.11
N ASP A 211 -10.77 -2.37 -36.33
CA ASP A 211 -11.45 -3.65 -36.57
C ASP A 211 -10.42 -4.79 -36.45
N ILE A 212 -10.40 -5.47 -35.29
CA ILE A 212 -9.48 -6.58 -35.03
C ILE A 212 -9.67 -7.71 -36.06
N ASP A 213 -10.91 -7.96 -36.49
CA ASP A 213 -11.21 -9.06 -37.40
C ASP A 213 -10.78 -8.74 -38.85
N ASN A 214 -10.57 -7.45 -39.18
CA ASN A 214 -10.13 -6.99 -40.50
C ASN A 214 -8.80 -6.21 -40.45
N LEU A 215 -7.99 -6.42 -39.41
CA LEU A 215 -6.70 -5.77 -39.29
C LEU A 215 -5.74 -6.31 -40.35
N ASP A 216 -5.32 -5.44 -41.27
CA ASP A 216 -4.33 -5.79 -42.28
C ASP A 216 -2.93 -5.86 -41.64
N MET A 217 -2.55 -7.06 -41.19
CA MET A 217 -1.25 -7.36 -40.58
C MET A 217 -0.05 -7.07 -41.51
N SER A 218 -0.28 -6.79 -42.80
CA SER A 218 0.79 -6.35 -43.72
C SER A 218 1.12 -4.86 -43.57
N LYS A 219 0.20 -4.06 -43.05
CA LYS A 219 0.40 -2.62 -42.77
C LYS A 219 0.89 -2.36 -41.36
N VAL A 220 0.76 -3.34 -40.46
CA VAL A 220 1.38 -3.29 -39.14
C VAL A 220 2.89 -3.38 -39.35
N ASP A 221 3.58 -2.29 -39.03
CA ASP A 221 5.04 -2.25 -39.11
C ASP A 221 5.64 -3.16 -38.04
N LYS A 222 5.95 -4.39 -38.44
CA LYS A 222 6.55 -5.42 -37.58
C LYS A 222 7.91 -4.99 -37.03
N THR A 223 8.56 -3.99 -37.63
CA THR A 223 9.83 -3.49 -37.11
C THR A 223 9.66 -2.69 -35.82
N MET A 224 8.48 -2.09 -35.58
CA MET A 224 8.19 -1.37 -34.34
C MET A 224 7.92 -2.28 -33.13
N PHE A 225 7.43 -3.50 -33.37
CA PHE A 225 7.23 -4.51 -32.30
C PHE A 225 8.40 -5.51 -32.20
N GLY A 226 9.30 -5.52 -33.18
CA GLY A 226 10.36 -6.51 -33.34
C GLY A 226 11.72 -6.13 -32.77
N ALA A 227 11.86 -4.98 -32.09
CA ALA A 227 13.15 -4.42 -31.71
C ALA A 227 13.97 -5.21 -30.65
N GLY A 228 13.57 -6.42 -30.24
CA GLY A 228 14.32 -7.22 -29.26
C GLY A 228 14.22 -8.75 -29.33
N LEU A 229 13.44 -9.34 -30.24
CA LEU A 229 13.19 -10.80 -30.25
C LEU A 229 13.45 -11.51 -31.58
N SER A 230 13.85 -10.80 -32.64
CA SER A 230 14.34 -11.40 -33.90
C SER A 230 15.81 -11.87 -33.79
N GLY A 231 16.18 -12.46 -32.65
CA GLY A 231 17.40 -13.25 -32.57
C GLY A 231 17.17 -14.59 -33.28
N ASP A 232 18.01 -14.90 -34.26
CA ASP A 232 18.03 -16.08 -35.14
C ASP A 232 18.12 -17.47 -34.43
N ASN A 233 17.61 -17.60 -33.21
CA ASN A 233 17.58 -18.82 -32.41
C ASN A 233 16.18 -19.47 -32.40
N ASN A 234 15.52 -19.56 -33.56
CA ASN A 234 14.39 -20.48 -33.71
C ASN A 234 14.93 -21.78 -34.36
N PRO A 235 15.26 -22.84 -33.59
CA PRO A 235 15.94 -24.04 -34.10
C PRO A 235 15.01 -25.01 -34.86
N LEU A 236 13.94 -24.51 -35.50
CA LEU A 236 12.84 -25.33 -35.99
C LEU A 236 12.33 -24.99 -37.41
N GLY A 237 13.14 -24.33 -38.23
CA GLY A 237 13.05 -24.42 -39.70
C GLY A 237 14.38 -24.98 -40.18
N GLY A 238 14.48 -26.25 -40.54
CA GLY A 238 13.78 -26.82 -41.69
C GLY A 238 14.79 -26.84 -42.81
N GLU A 239 15.60 -27.90 -42.83
CA GLU A 239 16.65 -28.20 -43.79
C GLU A 239 16.08 -28.18 -45.22
N GLU A 240 16.44 -27.17 -46.01
CA GLU A 240 16.55 -27.36 -47.45
C GLU A 240 17.98 -26.98 -47.85
N GLU A 241 18.70 -28.05 -48.14
CA GLU A 241 20.01 -28.09 -48.77
C GLU A 241 19.95 -27.36 -50.11
N GLU A 242 20.73 -26.29 -50.30
CA GLU A 242 21.48 -26.14 -51.55
C GLU A 242 22.88 -25.63 -51.23
N GLU A 243 23.84 -26.44 -51.65
CA GLU A 243 25.26 -26.19 -51.64
C GLU A 243 25.56 -24.93 -52.46
N ASP A 244 26.22 -23.95 -51.85
CA ASP A 244 27.30 -23.27 -52.57
C ASP A 244 28.35 -22.73 -51.59
N GLN A 245 29.56 -23.21 -51.83
CA GLN A 245 30.77 -22.79 -51.18
C GLN A 245 31.05 -21.34 -51.57
N ASP A 246 31.15 -20.43 -50.60
CA ASP A 246 32.30 -19.55 -50.57
C ASP A 246 32.57 -18.93 -49.19
N LYS A 247 33.85 -18.73 -48.97
CA LYS A 247 34.51 -18.54 -47.68
C LYS A 247 34.38 -17.11 -47.15
N ALA A 248 34.47 -17.07 -45.81
CA ALA A 248 35.08 -16.02 -44.98
C ALA A 248 34.16 -14.94 -44.38
N ASN A 249 34.32 -14.81 -43.06
CA ASN A 249 33.94 -13.70 -42.18
C ASN A 249 32.50 -13.63 -41.66
N ASN A 250 32.08 -14.67 -40.93
CA ASN A 250 31.04 -14.49 -39.89
C ASN A 250 31.62 -13.73 -38.70
N LYS A 251 31.76 -12.42 -38.88
CA LYS A 251 31.91 -11.45 -37.80
C LYS A 251 30.56 -11.42 -37.07
N LYS A 252 30.49 -11.97 -35.86
CA LYS A 252 29.32 -11.85 -34.96
C LYS A 252 28.82 -10.40 -35.04
N LYS A 253 27.65 -10.19 -35.64
CA LYS A 253 26.93 -8.92 -35.56
C LYS A 253 26.40 -8.82 -34.14
N GLY A 254 27.27 -8.44 -33.20
CA GLY A 254 26.81 -7.89 -31.93
C GLY A 254 25.94 -6.67 -32.23
N LEU A 255 24.96 -6.41 -31.37
CA LEU A 255 24.16 -5.19 -31.37
C LEU A 255 25.10 -3.99 -31.54
N HIS A 256 25.11 -3.44 -32.74
CA HIS A 256 25.81 -2.19 -33.04
C HIS A 256 24.76 -1.11 -32.82
N PHE A 257 24.82 -0.45 -31.66
CA PHE A 257 24.10 0.78 -31.48
C PHE A 257 24.89 1.84 -32.23
N ASP A 258 24.41 2.22 -33.41
CA ASP A 258 24.94 3.36 -34.14
C ASP A 258 24.44 4.65 -33.43
N ILE A 259 25.06 4.95 -32.29
CA ILE A 259 24.85 6.19 -31.56
C ILE A 259 25.65 7.26 -32.30
N GLU A 260 24.96 8.25 -32.86
CA GLU A 260 25.62 9.40 -33.45
C GLU A 260 26.43 10.15 -32.39
N GLN A 261 27.60 10.67 -32.77
CA GLN A 261 28.46 11.44 -31.86
C GLN A 261 27.70 12.58 -31.17
N ALA A 262 26.73 13.20 -31.87
CA ALA A 262 25.90 14.25 -31.29
C ALA A 262 25.03 13.76 -30.13
N THR A 263 24.48 12.55 -30.23
CA THR A 263 23.69 11.91 -29.15
C THR A 263 24.58 11.52 -27.98
N LEU A 264 25.78 11.00 -28.26
CA LEU A 264 26.78 10.70 -27.22
C LEU A 264 27.18 11.97 -26.47
N ASP A 265 27.48 13.05 -27.18
CA ASP A 265 27.82 14.35 -26.59
C ASP A 265 26.64 14.93 -25.77
N GLN A 266 25.39 14.70 -26.20
CA GLN A 266 24.20 15.13 -25.47
C GLN A 266 23.98 14.33 -24.18
N LEU A 267 24.18 13.01 -24.22
CA LEU A 267 24.11 12.15 -23.03
C LEU A 267 25.24 12.47 -22.04
N THR A 268 26.43 12.78 -22.53
CA THR A 268 27.54 13.23 -21.68
C THR A 268 27.24 14.59 -21.07
N ARG A 269 26.69 15.53 -21.84
CA ARG A 269 26.30 16.86 -21.34
C ARG A 269 25.14 16.81 -20.34
N SER A 270 24.22 15.85 -20.45
CA SER A 270 23.15 15.64 -19.48
C SER A 270 23.56 14.84 -18.25
N GLY A 271 24.80 14.34 -18.21
CA GLY A 271 25.32 13.50 -17.13
C GLY A 271 24.78 12.07 -17.12
N LEU A 272 24.11 11.64 -18.20
CA LEU A 272 23.58 10.28 -18.37
C LEU A 272 24.62 9.31 -18.94
N ALA A 273 25.61 9.82 -19.67
CA ALA A 273 26.78 9.07 -20.08
C ALA A 273 28.04 9.66 -19.43
N LYS A 274 28.97 8.81 -19.02
CA LYS A 274 30.26 9.24 -18.49
C LYS A 274 31.36 8.56 -19.27
N GLU A 275 32.30 9.34 -19.78
CA GLU A 275 33.46 8.80 -20.50
C GLU A 275 34.43 8.18 -19.50
N ILE A 276 34.72 6.90 -19.70
CA ILE A 276 35.63 6.12 -18.86
C ILE A 276 36.82 5.73 -19.74
N VAL A 277 38.02 6.11 -19.31
CA VAL A 277 39.25 5.74 -20.01
C VAL A 277 39.91 4.61 -19.24
N GLN A 278 40.07 3.46 -19.89
CA GLN A 278 40.83 2.34 -19.35
C GLN A 278 42.32 2.51 -19.66
N GLN A 279 43.15 2.48 -18.62
CA GLN A 279 44.61 2.51 -18.74
C GLN A 279 45.18 1.12 -19.07
N GLY A 280 46.44 1.07 -19.51
CA GLY A 280 47.11 -0.17 -19.89
C GLY A 280 47.33 -1.19 -18.77
N ASP A 281 47.11 -0.79 -17.51
CA ASP A 281 47.10 -1.66 -16.32
C ASP A 281 45.71 -2.22 -16.00
N GLY A 282 44.69 -1.84 -16.78
CA GLY A 282 43.29 -2.25 -16.60
C GLY A 282 42.47 -1.36 -15.67
N THR A 283 43.08 -0.35 -15.04
CA THR A 283 42.35 0.59 -14.18
C THR A 283 41.55 1.59 -15.03
N GLU A 284 40.34 1.89 -14.59
CA GLU A 284 39.41 2.77 -15.29
C GLU A 284 39.32 4.11 -14.55
N TYR A 285 39.46 5.23 -15.27
CA TYR A 285 39.36 6.57 -14.68
C TYR A 285 38.27 7.38 -15.35
N SER A 286 37.61 8.19 -14.53
CA SER A 286 36.73 9.27 -14.99
C SER A 286 37.57 10.42 -15.51
N LEU A 287 37.38 10.81 -16.78
CA LEU A 287 38.15 11.91 -17.41
C LEU A 287 37.99 13.26 -16.66
N ASP A 288 36.80 13.53 -16.13
CA ASP A 288 36.47 14.83 -15.52
C ASP A 288 37.10 15.05 -14.14
N ASP A 289 37.29 13.98 -13.37
CA ASP A 289 37.58 14.06 -11.94
C ASP A 289 38.94 13.44 -11.57
N GLU A 290 39.63 12.84 -12.55
CA GLU A 290 40.84 12.01 -12.37
C GLU A 290 40.71 10.93 -11.27
N SER A 291 39.47 10.58 -10.92
CA SER A 291 39.16 9.58 -9.90
C SER A 291 38.93 8.21 -10.54
N GLU A 292 39.37 7.17 -9.83
CA GLU A 292 39.15 5.78 -10.23
C GLU A 292 37.65 5.52 -10.34
N PHE A 293 37.22 5.03 -11.50
CA PHE A 293 35.83 4.74 -11.77
C PHE A 293 35.42 3.48 -11.01
N SER A 294 34.50 3.64 -10.06
CA SER A 294 33.84 2.52 -9.39
C SER A 294 32.45 2.33 -10.00
N MET A 295 32.20 1.15 -10.57
CA MET A 295 30.89 0.75 -11.11
C MET A 295 29.74 0.88 -10.09
N LEU A 296 30.07 0.87 -8.80
CA LEU A 296 29.11 0.84 -7.70
C LEU A 296 28.93 2.23 -7.04
N GLY A 297 29.57 3.27 -7.59
CA GLY A 297 29.49 4.64 -7.07
C GLY A 297 30.70 5.04 -6.21
N LYS A 298 30.87 6.35 -6.01
CA LYS A 298 32.07 6.96 -5.39
C LYS A 298 32.23 6.69 -3.89
N ASP A 299 31.20 6.19 -3.22
CA ASP A 299 31.20 6.03 -1.76
C ASP A 299 31.14 4.57 -1.30
N ILE A 300 31.07 3.61 -2.22
CA ILE A 300 31.06 2.19 -1.85
C ILE A 300 32.50 1.69 -1.79
N LEU A 301 33.04 1.63 -0.58
CA LEU A 301 34.38 1.10 -0.34
C LEU A 301 34.39 -0.42 -0.59
N ALA A 302 35.50 -0.94 -1.10
CA ALA A 302 35.70 -2.39 -1.27
C ALA A 302 35.50 -3.18 0.04
N GLU A 303 35.73 -2.51 1.19
CA GLU A 303 35.46 -3.04 2.53
C GLU A 303 33.96 -3.29 2.75
N GLU A 304 33.10 -2.37 2.31
CA GLU A 304 31.64 -2.45 2.45
C GLU A 304 31.06 -3.53 1.55
N LEU A 305 31.61 -3.72 0.34
CA LEU A 305 31.23 -4.83 -0.55
C LEU A 305 31.63 -6.19 -0.01
N ARG A 306 32.75 -6.25 0.73
CA ARG A 306 33.19 -7.46 1.41
C ARG A 306 32.33 -7.75 2.64
N GLU A 307 31.91 -6.72 3.38
CA GLU A 307 30.99 -6.85 4.52
C GLU A 307 29.57 -7.24 4.07
N ALA A 308 29.14 -6.76 2.90
CA ALA A 308 27.88 -7.16 2.25
C ALA A 308 27.94 -8.56 1.61
N GLY A 309 29.10 -9.22 1.60
CA GLY A 309 29.28 -10.57 1.03
C GLY A 309 29.25 -10.63 -0.51
N ILE A 310 29.25 -9.48 -1.19
CA ILE A 310 29.22 -9.39 -2.67
C ILE A 310 30.58 -9.77 -3.26
N VAL A 311 31.67 -9.38 -2.59
CA VAL A 311 33.04 -9.74 -2.99
C VAL A 311 33.56 -10.80 -2.03
N THR A 312 33.21 -12.07 -2.31
CA THR A 312 33.75 -13.22 -1.61
C THR A 312 34.95 -13.79 -2.37
N GLY A 313 36.15 -13.44 -1.93
CA GLY A 313 37.36 -14.22 -2.21
C GLY A 313 38.49 -13.48 -2.90
N SER A 314 39.69 -13.62 -2.32
CA SER A 314 40.96 -13.25 -2.94
C SER A 314 41.22 -14.10 -4.19
N ARG A 315 40.66 -13.70 -5.34
CA ARG A 315 41.14 -14.19 -6.64
C ARG A 315 42.24 -13.25 -7.17
N PRO A 316 43.33 -13.80 -7.73
CA PRO A 316 44.36 -13.00 -8.38
C PRO A 316 43.79 -12.27 -9.60
N VAL A 317 44.23 -11.03 -9.77
CA VAL A 317 43.88 -10.07 -10.83
C VAL A 317 43.90 -10.75 -12.22
N GLY A 318 42.74 -10.81 -12.91
CA GLY A 318 42.69 -11.24 -14.31
C GLY A 318 41.41 -11.89 -14.88
N SER A 319 40.29 -12.03 -14.16
CA SER A 319 39.06 -12.62 -14.71
C SER A 319 37.82 -11.76 -14.49
N ASN A 320 37.25 -11.21 -15.58
CA ASN A 320 36.20 -10.19 -15.60
C ASN A 320 34.75 -10.69 -15.42
N VAL A 321 34.48 -11.82 -14.74
CA VAL A 321 33.10 -12.22 -14.44
C VAL A 321 33.01 -12.90 -13.07
N PRO A 322 32.17 -12.43 -12.14
CA PRO A 322 31.91 -13.10 -10.87
C PRO A 322 31.20 -14.45 -11.06
N ASP A 323 31.74 -15.51 -10.42
CA ASP A 323 31.24 -16.90 -10.46
C ASP A 323 29.82 -17.07 -9.90
N VAL A 324 29.32 -16.08 -9.16
CA VAL A 324 27.98 -16.11 -8.55
C VAL A 324 26.88 -16.25 -9.60
N TRP A 325 27.14 -15.85 -10.85
CA TRP A 325 26.22 -16.02 -11.98
C TRP A 325 26.35 -17.37 -12.70
N GLN A 326 27.38 -18.17 -12.41
CA GLN A 326 27.59 -19.48 -13.03
C GLN A 326 27.11 -20.64 -12.13
N GLU A 327 27.18 -20.49 -10.80
CA GLU A 327 26.91 -21.60 -9.86
C GLU A 327 25.47 -21.65 -9.31
N SER A 328 24.63 -20.63 -9.55
CA SER A 328 23.21 -20.64 -9.14
C SER A 328 22.27 -21.15 -10.23
N SER A 329 22.71 -22.11 -11.05
CA SER A 329 21.76 -22.93 -11.81
C SER A 329 21.28 -24.06 -10.90
N VAL A 330 20.08 -23.88 -10.34
CA VAL A 330 19.39 -24.96 -9.64
C VAL A 330 19.25 -26.13 -10.63
N PRO A 331 19.72 -27.35 -10.29
CA PRO A 331 19.54 -28.49 -11.18
C PRO A 331 18.04 -28.71 -11.37
N VAL A 332 17.57 -28.50 -12.58
CA VAL A 332 16.21 -28.88 -12.99
C VAL A 332 16.18 -30.40 -13.00
N GLU A 333 15.72 -30.99 -11.89
CA GLU A 333 15.30 -32.39 -11.89
C GLU A 333 14.17 -32.51 -12.91
N GLU A 334 14.41 -33.28 -13.97
CA GLU A 334 13.44 -33.59 -15.00
C GLU A 334 12.24 -34.29 -14.36
N VAL A 335 11.13 -33.56 -14.20
CA VAL A 335 9.83 -34.15 -13.85
C VAL A 335 9.37 -34.97 -15.06
N PRO A 336 9.23 -36.30 -14.96
CA PRO A 336 8.76 -37.11 -16.07
C PRO A 336 7.25 -36.87 -16.23
N GLY A 337 6.86 -36.11 -17.25
CA GLY A 337 5.45 -35.98 -17.63
C GLY A 337 4.99 -34.70 -18.31
N TYR A 338 5.85 -33.72 -18.61
CA TYR A 338 5.41 -32.48 -19.25
C TYR A 338 5.22 -32.65 -20.77
N GLN A 339 3.98 -32.91 -21.20
CA GLN A 339 3.57 -32.72 -22.59
C GLN A 339 3.48 -31.22 -22.88
N LYS A 340 4.36 -30.72 -23.75
CA LYS A 340 4.30 -29.38 -24.35
C LYS A 340 2.98 -29.20 -25.11
N THR A 341 2.08 -28.40 -24.58
CA THR A 341 1.08 -27.69 -25.39
C THR A 341 1.60 -26.28 -25.63
N TYR A 342 1.61 -25.88 -26.90
CA TYR A 342 2.00 -24.55 -27.35
C TYR A 342 0.93 -23.55 -26.90
N ASP A 343 1.29 -22.62 -26.03
CA ASP A 343 0.53 -21.39 -25.81
C ASP A 343 1.38 -20.19 -26.26
N VAL A 344 0.76 -19.39 -27.12
CA VAL A 344 1.26 -18.17 -27.76
C VAL A 344 1.27 -17.08 -26.69
N ALA A 345 2.45 -16.70 -26.22
CA ALA A 345 2.62 -15.56 -25.32
C ALA A 345 2.76 -14.27 -26.13
N ASP A 346 1.72 -13.44 -26.08
CA ASP A 346 1.73 -12.02 -26.39
C ASP A 346 1.71 -11.26 -25.05
N GLY A 347 2.57 -10.26 -24.88
CA GLY A 347 2.77 -9.59 -23.59
C GLY A 347 3.98 -8.65 -23.57
N GLY A 348 4.04 -7.74 -24.53
CA GLY A 348 5.01 -6.63 -24.56
C GLY A 348 4.60 -5.49 -23.63
N ILE A 349 5.52 -5.09 -22.77
CA ILE A 349 5.50 -3.90 -21.91
C ILE A 349 5.54 -2.63 -22.79
N ILE A 350 4.59 -1.71 -22.62
CA ILE A 350 4.65 -0.37 -23.24
C ILE A 350 5.02 0.65 -22.16
N VAL A 351 6.21 1.24 -22.34
CA VAL A 351 6.63 2.52 -21.75
C VAL A 351 6.05 3.64 -22.64
N GLY A 352 5.42 4.64 -22.03
CA GLY A 352 4.51 5.57 -22.69
C GLY A 352 5.14 6.69 -23.51
N ASP A 353 4.27 7.45 -24.17
CA ASP A 353 4.56 8.77 -24.69
C ASP A 353 3.45 9.75 -24.28
N ILE A 354 3.88 10.84 -23.67
CA ILE A 354 3.10 12.01 -23.26
C ILE A 354 2.77 12.81 -24.53
N VAL A 355 1.47 13.01 -24.80
CA VAL A 355 1.01 14.03 -25.75
C VAL A 355 0.07 14.98 -25.02
N GLU A 356 0.57 16.17 -24.75
CA GLU A 356 -0.23 17.33 -24.40
C GLU A 356 -1.26 17.58 -25.50
N THR A 357 -2.55 17.69 -25.15
CA THR A 357 -3.55 18.22 -26.08
C THR A 357 -4.45 19.23 -25.38
N GLU A 358 -4.71 20.27 -26.15
CA GLU A 358 -5.18 21.59 -25.74
C GLU A 358 -6.63 21.62 -25.26
N VAL A 359 -6.82 22.60 -24.37
CA VAL A 359 -8.03 23.36 -24.08
C VAL A 359 -8.93 23.58 -25.31
N ILE A 360 -10.17 23.12 -25.25
CA ILE A 360 -11.30 23.74 -25.97
C ILE A 360 -12.47 23.90 -24.99
N ALA A 361 -12.99 25.12 -24.99
CA ALA A 361 -14.03 25.65 -24.12
C ALA A 361 -15.44 25.35 -24.62
N GLU A 362 -16.41 25.64 -23.74
CA GLU A 362 -17.82 25.95 -23.99
C GLU A 362 -18.74 24.77 -24.36
N ASP A 363 -19.68 24.43 -23.47
CA ASP A 363 -21.07 24.81 -23.74
C ASP A 363 -21.94 24.84 -22.48
N GLU A 364 -22.88 25.76 -22.53
CA GLU A 364 -23.70 26.27 -21.45
C GLU A 364 -24.86 25.35 -21.06
N SER A 365 -25.22 25.34 -19.77
CA SER A 365 -26.59 25.01 -19.36
C SER A 365 -27.07 25.96 -18.25
N SER A 366 -27.60 27.09 -18.69
CA SER A 366 -28.44 27.99 -17.91
C SER A 366 -29.75 27.29 -17.53
N SER A 367 -30.00 27.10 -16.23
CA SER A 367 -31.34 26.78 -15.71
C SER A 367 -31.78 27.90 -14.77
N ASP A 368 -32.53 28.82 -15.37
CA ASP A 368 -33.36 29.83 -14.74
C ASP A 368 -34.38 29.19 -13.78
N SER A 369 -34.43 29.68 -12.55
CA SER A 369 -35.68 29.72 -11.79
C SER A 369 -35.65 30.87 -10.79
N ASP A 370 -36.34 31.93 -11.19
CA ASP A 370 -36.73 33.10 -10.42
C ASP A 370 -37.65 32.76 -9.23
N ASP A 371 -37.74 33.76 -8.34
CA ASP A 371 -38.80 34.04 -7.37
C ASP A 371 -38.85 33.20 -6.07
N ASP A 372 -38.37 33.78 -4.96
CA ASP A 372 -39.32 34.30 -3.97
C ASP A 372 -38.69 35.35 -3.04
N ASP A 373 -39.49 36.36 -2.78
CA ASP A 373 -39.22 37.66 -2.22
C ASP A 373 -39.91 37.73 -0.85
N SER A 374 -39.17 37.93 0.25
CA SER A 374 -39.76 38.54 1.45
C SER A 374 -38.78 39.01 2.53
N ALA A 375 -38.79 40.33 2.70
CA ALA A 375 -38.87 41.08 3.97
C ALA A 375 -37.67 41.02 4.96
N VAL A 376 -36.81 42.05 5.05
CA VAL A 376 -37.02 43.37 5.71
C VAL A 376 -36.92 43.34 7.27
N LEU A 377 -35.72 43.76 7.74
CA LEU A 377 -35.38 44.57 8.94
C LEU A 377 -35.46 43.98 10.38
N PRO A 378 -34.80 44.61 11.39
CA PRO A 378 -33.69 45.59 11.37
C PRO A 378 -32.50 45.25 12.29
N GLU A 379 -31.45 46.04 12.05
CA GLU A 379 -30.25 46.29 12.85
C GLU A 379 -30.50 46.39 14.37
N SER A 380 -29.55 45.83 15.15
CA SER A 380 -29.28 46.30 16.50
C SER A 380 -27.78 46.48 16.71
N GLU A 381 -27.42 47.74 16.89
CA GLU A 381 -26.14 48.21 17.40
C GLU A 381 -25.81 47.55 18.73
N LEU A 382 -24.59 47.00 18.87
CA LEU A 382 -23.91 46.98 20.16
C LEU A 382 -22.42 47.29 19.99
N LYS A 383 -22.10 48.54 20.33
CA LYS A 383 -20.79 49.04 20.77
C LYS A 383 -20.15 48.10 21.79
N SER A 384 -18.84 47.89 21.70
CA SER A 384 -17.89 48.36 22.73
C SER A 384 -16.43 47.96 22.46
N ALA A 385 -15.56 48.96 22.68
CA ALA A 385 -14.14 48.92 23.09
C ALA A 385 -13.16 48.09 22.23
N SER A 386 -12.29 48.66 21.38
CA SER A 386 -11.21 49.64 21.65
C SER A 386 -10.29 49.21 22.78
N LEU A 387 -9.14 48.62 22.43
CA LEU A 387 -7.91 48.66 23.22
C LEU A 387 -6.70 48.52 22.29
N ASP A 388 -6.12 49.68 21.99
CA ASP A 388 -4.80 49.89 21.43
C ASP A 388 -3.72 49.25 22.31
N GLY A 389 -2.71 48.68 21.66
CA GLY A 389 -1.55 48.08 22.29
C GLY A 389 -0.47 47.74 21.28
N GLU A 390 -0.02 48.72 20.51
CA GLU A 390 1.34 48.73 19.96
C GLU A 390 2.35 48.56 21.10
N GLN A 391 3.22 47.56 21.02
CA GLN A 391 4.67 47.75 21.17
C GLN A 391 5.47 46.43 21.03
N LYS A 392 6.54 46.56 20.24
CA LYS A 392 7.86 45.95 20.41
C LYS A 392 8.12 44.58 19.76
N GLU A 393 8.59 44.69 18.52
CA GLU A 393 9.69 43.87 17.99
C GLU A 393 10.88 43.90 18.98
N GLU A 394 11.29 42.72 19.47
CA GLU A 394 12.59 42.52 20.12
C GLU A 394 13.05 41.08 19.86
N GLU A 395 13.72 40.93 18.72
CA GLU A 395 15.01 40.23 18.58
C GLU A 395 15.46 39.37 19.79
N THR A 396 15.37 38.04 19.66
CA THR A 396 16.19 37.11 20.45
C THR A 396 16.82 36.06 19.55
N ALA A 397 17.73 36.53 18.69
CA ALA A 397 18.82 35.73 18.17
C ALA A 397 19.96 35.73 19.22
N ALA A 398 19.97 34.76 20.16
CA ALA A 398 21.16 34.45 20.97
C ALA A 398 20.98 33.18 21.84
N VAL A 399 21.22 31.98 21.27
CA VAL A 399 21.80 30.87 22.05
C VAL A 399 22.76 30.08 21.15
N ALA A 400 23.91 30.70 20.88
CA ALA A 400 25.11 30.01 20.43
C ALA A 400 26.24 30.39 21.38
N SER A 401 26.72 29.39 22.15
CA SER A 401 28.00 29.28 22.87
C SER A 401 27.84 28.77 24.30
N ASN A 402 27.50 27.49 24.42
CA ASN A 402 27.97 26.68 25.55
C ASN A 402 28.47 25.32 25.05
N SER A 403 29.33 25.37 24.04
CA SER A 403 30.09 24.22 23.56
C SER A 403 31.24 23.98 24.54
N ASN A 404 31.09 22.99 25.44
CA ASN A 404 32.18 22.09 25.85
C ASN A 404 31.76 20.96 26.81
N ASN A 405 30.54 20.94 27.34
CA ASN A 405 30.00 19.73 27.99
C ASN A 405 29.28 18.87 26.96
N SER A 406 30.06 18.31 26.02
CA SER A 406 29.56 17.22 25.19
C SER A 406 29.40 15.99 26.09
N ASP A 407 28.16 15.63 26.36
CA ASP A 407 27.81 14.41 27.08
C ASP A 407 28.59 13.22 26.48
N PRO A 408 29.32 12.42 27.29
CA PRO A 408 30.06 11.27 26.79
C PRO A 408 29.20 10.31 25.96
N ILE A 409 27.89 10.26 26.19
CA ILE A 409 26.93 9.44 25.42
C ILE A 409 26.88 9.87 23.94
N ASP A 410 27.08 11.16 23.64
CA ASP A 410 27.02 11.67 22.26
C ASP A 410 28.22 11.22 21.42
N LYS A 411 29.35 10.87 22.04
CA LYS A 411 30.55 10.40 21.33
C LYS A 411 30.47 8.93 20.89
N LEU A 412 29.44 8.19 21.31
CA LEU A 412 29.29 6.77 20.99
C LEU A 412 28.78 6.55 19.55
N THR A 413 29.33 5.52 18.90
CA THR A 413 28.84 5.01 17.62
C THR A 413 27.60 4.16 17.83
N VAL A 414 26.80 3.95 16.77
CA VAL A 414 25.56 3.15 16.84
C VAL A 414 25.84 1.72 17.30
N ALA A 415 26.95 1.11 16.86
CA ALA A 415 27.37 -0.21 17.28
C ALA A 415 27.60 -0.29 18.80
N LYS A 416 28.35 0.66 19.38
CA LYS A 416 28.60 0.72 20.83
C LYS A 416 27.32 1.00 21.63
N LEU A 417 26.43 1.86 21.14
CA LEU A 417 25.12 2.10 21.78
C LEU A 417 24.29 0.82 21.84
N LYS A 418 24.20 0.07 20.73
CA LYS A 418 23.48 -1.22 20.70
C LYS A 418 24.11 -2.25 21.64
N GLU A 419 25.43 -2.33 21.69
CA GLU A 419 26.15 -3.23 22.59
C GLU A 419 25.88 -2.93 24.07
N ILE A 420 25.94 -1.64 24.46
CA ILE A 420 25.64 -1.21 25.84
C ILE A 420 24.17 -1.48 26.18
N LEU A 421 23.24 -1.12 25.28
CA LEU A 421 21.80 -1.40 25.49
C LEU A 421 21.55 -2.92 25.60
N LYS A 422 22.23 -3.75 24.81
CA LYS A 422 22.17 -5.22 24.91
C LYS A 422 22.63 -5.71 26.28
N ALA A 423 23.76 -5.20 26.76
CA ALA A 423 24.31 -5.57 28.06
C ALA A 423 23.38 -5.19 29.23
N GLN A 424 22.64 -4.10 29.08
CA GLN A 424 21.64 -3.62 30.05
C GLN A 424 20.24 -4.23 29.86
N GLY A 425 20.05 -5.15 28.90
CA GLY A 425 18.75 -5.77 28.62
C GLY A 425 17.72 -4.82 27.97
N LEU A 426 18.15 -3.70 27.40
CA LEU A 426 17.31 -2.70 26.75
C LEU A 426 17.13 -2.98 25.24
N LYS A 427 16.05 -2.46 24.65
CA LYS A 427 15.73 -2.62 23.22
C LYS A 427 16.77 -1.91 22.32
N GLN A 428 17.28 -2.62 21.32
CA GLN A 428 18.35 -2.14 20.40
C GLN A 428 17.83 -1.57 19.07
N SER A 429 16.52 -1.49 18.86
CA SER A 429 15.92 -0.93 17.64
C SER A 429 15.73 0.59 17.76
N GLY A 430 15.96 1.30 16.65
CA GLY A 430 15.73 2.74 16.52
C GLY A 430 16.87 3.49 15.86
N THR A 431 16.63 4.77 15.57
CA THR A 431 17.65 5.72 15.10
C THR A 431 18.67 6.01 16.21
N LYS A 432 19.85 6.53 15.84
CA LYS A 432 20.95 6.83 16.78
C LYS A 432 20.48 7.69 17.98
N GLN A 433 19.61 8.66 17.72
CA GLN A 433 19.06 9.54 18.75
C GLN A 433 18.21 8.77 19.77
N ILE A 434 17.29 7.91 19.30
CA ILE A 434 16.45 7.07 20.16
C ILE A 434 17.29 6.16 21.06
N LEU A 435 18.39 5.61 20.53
CA LEU A 435 19.31 4.78 21.32
C LEU A 435 20.04 5.59 22.41
N ARG A 436 20.41 6.84 22.12
CA ARG A 436 21.02 7.75 23.11
C ARG A 436 20.02 8.14 24.20
N ASP A 437 18.81 8.53 23.82
CA ASP A 437 17.77 8.96 24.76
C ASP A 437 17.37 7.80 25.69
N ARG A 438 17.27 6.58 25.15
CA ARG A 438 17.01 5.37 25.95
C ARG A 438 18.15 5.08 26.94
N LEU A 439 19.39 5.28 26.53
CA LEU A 439 20.54 5.11 27.43
C LEU A 439 20.60 6.19 28.51
N ARG A 440 20.30 7.46 28.17
CA ARG A 440 20.21 8.58 29.13
C ARG A 440 19.16 8.32 30.19
N ASN A 441 17.94 7.95 29.78
CA ASN A 441 16.85 7.66 30.70
C ASN A 441 17.20 6.51 31.67
N HIS A 442 17.89 5.48 31.18
CA HIS A 442 18.33 4.37 32.03
C HIS A 442 19.37 4.80 33.06
N VAL A 443 20.35 5.62 32.65
CA VAL A 443 21.37 6.18 33.55
C VAL A 443 20.73 7.10 34.60
N ASP A 444 19.78 7.95 34.20
CA ASP A 444 19.06 8.85 35.11
C ASP A 444 18.21 8.06 36.13
N THR A 445 17.61 6.94 35.71
CA THR A 445 16.85 6.06 36.62
C THR A 445 17.78 5.40 37.64
N LEU A 446 18.96 4.91 37.20
CA LEU A 446 19.95 4.33 38.12
C LEU A 446 20.50 5.35 39.12
N LEU A 447 20.68 6.61 38.71
CA LEU A 447 21.12 7.70 39.59
C LEU A 447 20.05 8.14 40.60
N GLN A 448 18.77 7.84 40.35
CA GLN A 448 17.68 8.12 41.29
C GLN A 448 17.45 6.99 42.29
N GLU A 449 17.84 5.76 41.95
CA GLU A 449 17.73 4.59 42.82
C GLU A 449 18.88 4.48 43.85
N GLU A 450 19.97 5.22 43.64
CA GLU A 450 21.12 5.34 44.56
C GLU A 450 20.96 6.53 45.53
#